data_AF-A0A3N0D2W8-F1
#
_entry.id   AF-A0A3N0D2W8-F1
#
_cell.length_a   1.000
_cell.length_b   1.000
_cell.length_c   1.000
_cell.angle_alpha   90.00
_cell.angle_beta   90.00
_cell.angle_gamma   90.00
#
_symmetry.space_group_name_H-M   'P 1'
#
loop_
_entity.id
_entity.type
_entity.pdbx_description
1 polymer ?
#
loop_
_entity_poly.entity_id
_entity_poly.type
_entity_poly.pdbx_seq_one_letter_code
_entity_poly.pdbx_strand_id
1 'polypeptide(L)'
;MAVKTIEEADRKARNIVHGWCAAATAVSWVPGSTFVLGMADMKMVNDVAKVYRVQSFSIEGVSAAIGGAVAGRGASEAALVWFPVVGWGIKALIAGGVTKAVGEVVISYMRERSPLTA
;
A
#
# COMPACT_ATOMS: atom_id res chain seq x y z
N MET A 1 -2.11 7.64 20.93
CA MET A 1 -3.06 8.74 20.63
C MET A 1 -4.30 8.17 19.97
N ALA A 2 -5.44 8.27 20.65
CA ALA A 2 -6.74 7.95 20.08
C ALA A 2 -7.12 9.05 19.07
N VAL A 3 -7.33 8.66 17.81
CA VAL A 3 -7.81 9.56 16.75
C VAL A 3 -9.23 9.99 17.10
N LYS A 4 -9.51 11.30 17.09
CA LYS A 4 -10.79 11.86 17.52
C LYS A 4 -11.67 12.33 16.35
N THR A 5 -11.08 12.70 15.22
CA THR A 5 -11.78 13.21 14.03
C THR A 5 -11.33 12.49 12.75
N ILE A 6 -12.14 12.57 11.70
CA ILE A 6 -11.80 11.97 10.40
C ILE A 6 -10.57 12.61 9.74
N GLU A 7 -10.34 13.91 9.94
CA GLU A 7 -9.17 14.63 9.41
C GLU A 7 -7.86 14.18 10.06
N GLU A 8 -7.88 13.92 11.38
CA GLU A 8 -6.74 13.32 12.08
C GLU A 8 -6.46 11.90 11.59
N ALA A 9 -7.53 11.13 11.29
CA ALA A 9 -7.43 9.79 10.72
C ALA A 9 -6.77 9.84 9.33
N ASP A 10 -7.23 10.74 8.46
CA ASP A 10 -6.70 10.96 7.11
C ASP A 10 -5.21 11.29 7.14
N ARG A 11 -4.80 12.26 7.97
CA ARG A 11 -3.39 12.64 8.10
C ARG A 11 -2.53 11.46 8.57
N LYS A 12 -3.02 10.70 9.55
CA LYS A 12 -2.28 9.57 10.11
C LYS A 12 -2.20 8.40 9.13
N ALA A 13 -3.28 8.11 8.42
CA ALA A 13 -3.33 7.06 7.41
C ALA A 13 -2.41 7.38 6.22
N ARG A 14 -2.40 8.63 5.73
CA ARG A 14 -1.45 9.07 4.68
C ARG A 14 0.00 8.92 5.12
N ASN A 15 0.33 9.26 6.37
CA ASN A 15 1.68 9.06 6.90
C ASN A 15 2.08 7.58 6.94
N ILE A 16 1.16 6.68 7.31
CA ILE A 16 1.39 5.23 7.26
C ILE A 16 1.65 4.78 5.82
N VAL A 17 0.80 5.17 4.87
CA VAL A 17 0.95 4.84 3.45
C VAL A 17 2.26 5.37 2.88
N HIS A 18 2.66 6.60 3.22
CA HIS A 18 3.94 7.16 2.79
C HIS A 18 5.13 6.37 3.36
N GLY A 19 5.06 5.93 4.61
CA GLY A 19 6.08 5.08 5.22
C GLY A 19 6.20 3.73 4.49
N TRP A 20 5.08 3.09 4.18
CA TRP A 20 5.06 1.84 3.42
C TRP A 20 5.52 2.01 1.97
N CYS A 21 5.17 3.11 1.31
CA CYS A 21 5.66 3.48 -0.01
C CYS A 21 7.18 3.62 -0.03
N ALA A 22 7.75 4.33 0.96
CA ALA A 22 9.20 4.47 1.09
C ALA A 22 9.87 3.11 1.35
N ALA A 23 9.30 2.29 2.23
CA ALA A 23 9.79 0.93 2.49
C ALA A 23 9.76 0.06 1.23
N ALA A 24 8.66 0.07 0.48
CA ALA A 24 8.51 -0.67 -0.75
C ALA A 24 9.54 -0.25 -1.81
N THR A 25 9.73 1.06 -1.97
CA THR A 25 10.76 1.62 -2.86
C THR A 25 12.17 1.16 -2.46
N ALA A 26 12.44 1.09 -1.15
CA ALA A 26 13.76 0.74 -0.64
C ALA A 26 14.11 -0.75 -0.75
N VAL A 27 13.12 -1.65 -0.78
CA VAL A 27 13.36 -3.11 -0.75
C VAL A 27 13.00 -3.83 -2.06
N SER A 28 12.32 -3.18 -3.01
CA SER A 28 11.85 -3.85 -4.23
C SER A 28 12.94 -4.19 -5.24
N TRP A 29 14.16 -3.71 -5.04
CA TRP A 29 15.30 -4.11 -5.87
C TRP A 29 15.76 -5.54 -5.57
N VAL A 30 15.37 -6.11 -4.42
CA VAL A 30 15.71 -7.47 -4.03
C VAL A 30 14.86 -8.46 -4.85
N PRO A 31 15.47 -9.41 -5.57
CA PRO A 31 14.74 -10.44 -6.29
C PRO A 31 13.81 -11.23 -5.36
N GLY A 32 12.56 -11.43 -5.76
CA GLY A 32 11.57 -12.17 -4.96
C GLY A 32 10.89 -11.34 -3.86
N SER A 33 11.23 -10.05 -3.73
CA SER A 33 10.58 -9.13 -2.77
C SER A 33 9.10 -8.92 -3.05
N THR A 34 8.59 -9.18 -4.26
CA THR A 34 7.19 -9.00 -4.65
C THR A 34 6.19 -9.69 -3.72
N PHE A 35 6.49 -10.91 -3.27
CA PHE A 35 5.61 -11.63 -2.34
C PHE A 35 5.61 -11.00 -0.94
N VAL A 36 6.79 -10.61 -0.45
CA VAL A 36 6.95 -9.92 0.84
C VAL A 36 6.26 -8.55 0.81
N LEU A 37 6.36 -7.83 -0.31
CA LEU A 37 5.70 -6.55 -0.53
C LEU A 37 4.17 -6.71 -0.58
N GLY A 38 3.64 -7.79 -1.16
CA GLY A 38 2.21 -8.10 -1.09
C GLY A 38 1.73 -8.33 0.35
N MET A 39 2.52 -9.01 1.18
CA MET A 39 2.22 -9.15 2.61
C MET A 39 2.34 -7.82 3.38
N ALA A 40 3.31 -6.98 3.00
CA ALA A 40 3.45 -5.63 3.54
C ALA A 40 2.22 -4.77 3.20
N ASP A 41 1.68 -4.88 1.99
CA ASP A 41 0.44 -4.18 1.59
C ASP A 41 -0.76 -4.64 2.45
N MET A 42 -0.88 -5.95 2.75
CA MET A 42 -1.91 -6.45 3.70
C MET A 42 -1.76 -5.84 5.09
N LYS A 43 -0.53 -5.75 5.59
CA LYS A 43 -0.26 -5.14 6.90
C LYS A 43 -0.58 -3.65 6.90
N MET A 44 -0.21 -2.93 5.84
CA MET A 44 -0.56 -1.52 5.64
C MET A 44 -2.08 -1.34 5.70
N VAL A 45 -2.86 -2.20 5.04
CA VAL A 45 -4.33 -2.14 5.08
C VAL A 45 -4.85 -2.27 6.50
N ASN A 46 -4.34 -3.24 7.26
CA ASN A 46 -4.75 -3.45 8.65
C ASN A 46 -4.39 -2.25 9.54
N ASP A 47 -3.19 -1.67 9.35
CA ASP A 47 -2.75 -0.51 10.11
C ASP A 47 -3.61 0.74 9.79
N VAL A 48 -4.00 0.93 8.53
CA VAL A 48 -4.97 1.97 8.12
C VAL A 48 -6.36 1.70 8.69
N ALA A 49 -6.86 0.47 8.63
CA ALA A 49 -8.17 0.10 9.18
C ALA A 49 -8.27 0.40 10.69
N LYS A 50 -7.20 0.12 11.45
CA LYS A 50 -7.10 0.48 12.87
C LYS A 50 -7.17 1.99 13.12
N VAL A 51 -6.60 2.80 12.23
CA VAL A 51 -6.66 4.28 12.33
C VAL A 51 -8.09 4.78 12.15
N TYR A 52 -8.84 4.23 11.21
CA TYR A 52 -10.26 4.56 10.97
C TYR A 52 -11.24 3.81 11.90
N ARG A 53 -10.73 2.96 12.81
CA ARG A 53 -11.56 2.12 13.70
C ARG A 53 -12.57 1.23 12.97
N VAL A 54 -12.25 0.80 11.75
CA VAL A 54 -13.09 -0.11 10.97
C VAL A 54 -12.86 -1.53 11.50
N GLN A 55 -13.84 -2.08 12.24
CA GLN A 55 -13.74 -3.41 12.86
C GLN A 55 -14.00 -4.56 11.87
N SER A 56 -14.70 -4.29 10.76
CA SER A 56 -14.97 -5.25 9.70
C SER A 56 -14.85 -4.58 8.33
N PHE A 57 -13.92 -5.03 7.49
CA PHE A 57 -13.79 -4.60 6.11
C PHE A 57 -13.90 -5.82 5.18
N SER A 58 -14.52 -5.67 4.01
CA SER A 58 -14.60 -6.76 3.03
C SER A 58 -13.22 -7.02 2.46
N ILE A 59 -12.83 -8.30 2.47
CA ILE A 59 -11.56 -8.76 1.92
C ILE A 59 -11.51 -8.59 0.40
N GLU A 60 -12.65 -8.51 -0.29
CA GLU A 60 -12.70 -8.47 -1.76
C GLU A 60 -12.10 -7.18 -2.33
N GLY A 61 -12.47 -6.01 -1.79
CA GLY A 61 -11.92 -4.74 -2.28
C GLY A 61 -10.42 -4.59 -2.00
N VAL A 62 -9.99 -5.10 -0.85
CA VAL A 62 -8.58 -5.11 -0.42
C VAL A 62 -7.76 -6.13 -1.22
N SER A 63 -8.29 -7.32 -1.44
CA SER A 63 -7.61 -8.39 -2.18
C SER A 63 -7.51 -8.09 -3.67
N ALA A 64 -8.50 -7.41 -4.28
CA ALA A 64 -8.40 -6.92 -5.65
C ALA A 64 -7.28 -5.88 -5.80
N ALA A 65 -7.18 -4.92 -4.87
CA ALA A 65 -6.13 -3.91 -4.87
C ALA A 65 -4.73 -4.54 -4.69
N ILE A 66 -4.60 -5.49 -3.76
CA ILE A 66 -3.34 -6.22 -3.52
C ILE A 66 -3.00 -7.14 -4.69
N GLY A 67 -3.98 -7.85 -5.25
CA GLY A 67 -3.80 -8.71 -6.42
C GLY A 67 -3.31 -7.91 -7.63
N GLY A 68 -3.92 -6.74 -7.87
CA GLY A 68 -3.46 -5.79 -8.87
C GLY A 68 -2.03 -5.28 -8.60
N ALA A 69 -1.69 -5.03 -7.34
CA ALA A 69 -0.35 -4.61 -6.96
C ALA A 69 0.71 -5.69 -7.20
N VAL A 70 0.43 -6.94 -6.83
CA VAL A 70 1.30 -8.09 -7.08
C VAL A 70 1.47 -8.33 -8.57
N ALA A 71 0.38 -8.30 -9.35
CA ALA A 71 0.42 -8.45 -10.80
C ALA A 71 1.23 -7.33 -11.49
N GLY A 72 1.00 -6.07 -11.08
CA GLY A 72 1.72 -4.91 -11.60
C GLY A 72 3.22 -4.99 -11.30
N ARG A 73 3.62 -5.34 -10.08
CA ARG A 73 5.03 -5.52 -9.71
C ARG A 73 5.67 -6.70 -10.46
N GLY A 74 4.97 -7.82 -10.62
CA GLY A 74 5.46 -8.99 -11.38
C GLY A 74 5.68 -8.71 -12.86
N ALA A 75 4.76 -7.98 -13.51
CA ALA A 75 4.93 -7.53 -14.89
C ALA A 75 6.15 -6.59 -15.04
N SER A 76 6.35 -5.71 -14.05
CA SER A 76 7.49 -4.80 -13.98
C SER A 76 8.81 -5.56 -13.78
N GLU A 77 8.80 -6.62 -12.95
CA GLU A 77 9.95 -7.47 -12.72
C GLU A 77 10.43 -8.15 -14.00
N ALA A 78 9.49 -8.70 -14.78
CA ALA A 78 9.77 -9.38 -16.05
C ALA A 78 10.25 -8.42 -17.14
N ALA A 79 9.65 -7.23 -17.25
CA ALA A 79 10.04 -6.24 -18.26
C ALA A 79 11.41 -5.60 -17.97
N LEU A 80 11.71 -5.32 -16.71
CA LEU A 80 12.90 -4.56 -16.31
C LEU A 80 14.10 -5.44 -15.91
N VAL A 81 14.02 -6.76 -16.09
CA VAL A 81 15.17 -7.68 -15.89
C VAL A 81 16.27 -7.47 -16.92
N TRP A 82 15.93 -6.94 -18.10
CA TRP A 82 16.85 -6.70 -19.22
C TRP A 82 17.78 -5.50 -19.02
N PHE A 83 17.49 -4.64 -18.03
CA PHE A 83 18.28 -3.45 -17.72
C PHE A 83 18.64 -3.44 -16.23
N PRO A 84 19.74 -4.06 -15.80
CA PRO A 84 19.97 -4.35 -14.37
C PRO A 84 20.10 -3.08 -13.51
N VAL A 85 20.85 -2.06 -13.91
CA VAL A 85 21.05 -0.87 -13.03
C VAL A 85 19.88 0.12 -13.14
N VAL A 86 19.46 0.46 -14.36
CA VAL A 86 18.36 1.41 -14.60
C VAL A 86 17.01 0.79 -14.25
N GLY A 87 16.82 -0.48 -14.57
CA GLY A 87 15.60 -1.23 -14.28
C GLY A 87 15.37 -1.42 -12.79
N TRP A 88 16.41 -1.50 -11.94
CA TRP A 88 16.22 -1.55 -10.48
C TRP A 88 15.68 -0.23 -9.91
N GLY A 89 16.16 0.92 -10.40
CA GLY A 89 15.62 2.23 -10.03
C GLY A 89 14.16 2.41 -10.46
N ILE A 90 13.83 1.97 -11.68
CA ILE A 90 12.44 2.02 -12.17
C ILE A 90 11.55 1.04 -11.37
N LYS A 91 12.03 -0.17 -11.06
CA LYS A 91 11.32 -1.12 -10.19
C LYS A 91 11.02 -0.54 -8.81
N ALA A 92 11.99 0.17 -8.22
CA ALA A 92 11.81 0.90 -6.96
C ALA A 92 10.69 1.93 -7.02
N LEU A 93 10.69 2.77 -8.06
CA LEU A 93 9.64 3.77 -8.26
C LEU A 93 8.28 3.14 -8.52
N ILE A 94 8.20 2.08 -9.33
CA ILE A 94 6.95 1.37 -9.59
C ILE A 94 6.43 0.71 -8.31
N ALA A 95 7.28 0.04 -7.54
CA ALA A 95 6.87 -0.59 -6.28
C ALA A 95 6.33 0.44 -5.28
N GLY A 96 7.00 1.58 -5.12
CA GLY A 96 6.50 2.70 -4.32
C GLY A 96 5.18 3.24 -4.84
N GLY A 97 5.08 3.49 -6.14
CA GLY A 97 3.88 4.01 -6.80
C GLY A 97 2.67 3.09 -6.64
N VAL A 98 2.87 1.79 -6.85
CA VAL A 98 1.83 0.75 -6.65
C VAL A 98 1.39 0.72 -5.18
N THR A 99 2.33 0.73 -4.24
CA THR A 99 2.02 0.75 -2.79
C THR A 99 1.19 1.99 -2.42
N LYS A 100 1.57 3.15 -2.96
CA LYS A 100 0.82 4.40 -2.75
C LYS A 100 -0.59 4.32 -3.33
N ALA A 101 -0.75 3.79 -4.53
CA ALA A 101 -2.06 3.62 -5.15
C ALA A 101 -2.97 2.71 -4.31
N VAL A 102 -2.46 1.57 -3.84
CA VAL A 102 -3.19 0.68 -2.92
C VAL A 102 -3.57 1.45 -1.65
N GLY A 103 -2.63 2.18 -1.06
CA GLY A 103 -2.86 2.96 0.15
C GLY A 103 -3.96 4.02 0.00
N GLU A 104 -4.00 4.76 -1.10
CA GLU A 104 -5.05 5.76 -1.36
C GLU A 104 -6.44 5.12 -1.58
N VAL A 105 -6.50 3.97 -2.26
CA VAL A 105 -7.75 3.20 -2.41
C VAL A 105 -8.24 2.72 -1.05
N VAL A 106 -7.35 2.19 -0.22
CA VAL A 106 -7.67 1.74 1.13
C VAL A 106 -8.12 2.89 2.02
N ILE A 107 -7.43 4.04 1.97
CA ILE A 107 -7.83 5.25 2.70
C ILE A 107 -9.26 5.65 2.32
N SER A 108 -9.56 5.72 1.02
CA SER A 108 -10.90 6.08 0.54
C SER A 108 -11.96 5.07 1.02
N TYR A 109 -11.67 3.78 0.87
CA TYR A 109 -12.57 2.69 1.29
C TYR A 109 -12.84 2.68 2.80
N MET A 110 -11.81 2.95 3.62
CA MET A 110 -11.92 2.97 5.08
C MET A 110 -12.55 4.26 5.58
N ARG A 111 -12.31 5.40 4.92
CA ARG A 111 -12.96 6.67 5.21
C ARG A 111 -14.47 6.60 5.03
N GLU A 112 -14.93 5.99 3.93
CA GLU A 112 -16.37 5.80 3.67
C GLU A 112 -17.07 4.90 4.71
N ARG A 113 -16.34 3.98 5.34
CA ARG A 113 -16.86 3.03 6.34
C ARG A 113 -16.54 3.41 7.78
N SER A 114 -15.85 4.52 7.98
CA SER A 114 -15.39 4.96 9.29
C SER A 114 -16.57 5.45 10.13
N PRO A 115 -16.69 5.04 11.41
CA PRO A 115 -17.67 5.61 12.34
C PRO A 115 -17.22 7.00 12.88
N LEU A 116 -16.04 7.48 12.49
CA LEU A 116 -15.53 8.79 12.89
C LEU A 116 -16.29 9.90 12.15
N THR A 117 -16.85 10.84 12.91
CA THR A 117 -17.47 12.04 12.38
C THR A 117 -16.42 13.06 11.91
N ALA A 118 -16.81 13.91 10.96
CA ALA A 118 -16.06 15.11 10.59
C ALA A 118 -15.97 16.07 11.78
#